data_AF-A0A9R0QX72-F1
#
_entry.id   AF-A0A9R0QX72-F1
#
_cell.length_a   1.000
_cell.length_b   1.000
_cell.length_c   1.000
_cell.angle_alpha   90.00
_cell.angle_beta   90.00
_cell.angle_gamma   90.00
#
_symmetry.space_group_name_H-M   'P 1'
#
loop_
_entity.id
_entity.type
_entity.pdbx_description
1 polymer ?
#
loop_
_entity_poly.entity_id
_entity_poly.type
_entity_poly.pdbx_seq_one_letter_code
_entity_poly.pdbx_strand_id
1 'polypeptide(L)' 'MPNYNPSNKKKKADVSIVLSTAPEDAPTHWQQTLLYLFEPIELKKDQIMEGSVTISQSQQHARFLNICLKYL' A
#
# COMPACT_ATOMS: atom_id res chain seq x y z
N MET A 1 4.92 6.05 58.59
CA MET A 1 5.89 6.11 57.47
C MET A 1 5.12 6.49 56.21
N PRO A 2 5.52 7.54 55.47
CA PRO A 2 4.72 8.09 54.37
C PRO A 2 4.94 7.35 53.03
N ASN A 3 3.88 7.34 52.22
CA ASN A 3 3.77 7.27 50.76
C ASN A 3 4.69 6.35 49.94
N TYR A 4 4.05 5.44 49.20
CA TYR A 4 4.44 5.18 47.82
C TYR A 4 3.20 5.25 46.93
N ASN A 5 3.07 6.36 46.21
CA ASN A 5 2.06 6.54 45.17
C ASN A 5 2.72 6.07 43.86
N PRO A 6 2.33 4.93 43.26
CA PRO A 6 2.93 4.51 42.01
C PRO A 6 2.49 5.49 40.93
N SER A 7 3.47 6.23 40.44
CA SER A 7 3.37 7.16 39.31
C SER A 7 2.50 6.58 38.20
N ASN A 8 1.41 7.28 37.86
CA ASN A 8 0.63 7.04 36.65
C ASN A 8 1.51 7.34 35.42
N LYS A 9 2.32 6.37 35.01
CA LYS A 9 3.03 6.40 33.73
C LYS A 9 1.99 6.27 32.63
N LYS A 10 1.55 7.41 32.07
CA LYS A 10 0.75 7.43 30.84
C LYS A 10 1.50 6.61 29.78
N LYS A 11 0.92 5.48 29.37
CA LYS A 11 1.45 4.68 28.26
C LYS A 11 1.49 5.58 27.03
N LYS A 12 2.69 5.81 26.49
CA LYS A 12 2.88 6.51 25.21
C LYS A 12 2.11 5.71 24.17
N ALA A 13 1.22 6.35 23.42
CA ALA A 13 0.51 5.67 22.34
C ALA A 13 1.55 5.04 21.40
N ASP A 14 1.38 3.76 21.10
CA ASP A 14 2.23 3.03 20.16
C ASP A 14 1.88 3.53 18.75
N VAL A 15 2.49 4.65 18.35
CA VAL A 15 2.29 5.23 17.03
C VAL A 15 3.22 4.50 16.07
N SER A 16 2.66 3.69 15.20
CA SER A 16 3.40 3.02 14.13
C SER A 16 4.03 4.05 13.20
N ILE A 17 5.32 3.89 12.91
CA ILE A 17 6.00 4.66 11.87
C ILE A 17 5.62 4.06 10.51
N VAL A 18 5.21 4.90 9.56
CA VAL A 18 4.81 4.49 8.22
C VAL A 18 5.65 5.24 7.20
N LEU A 19 6.26 4.50 6.27
CA LEU A 19 6.83 5.04 5.03
C LEU A 19 5.84 4.74 3.91
N SER A 20 5.33 5.79 3.27
CA SER A 20 4.39 5.69 2.15
C SER A 20 5.04 6.12 0.84
N THR A 21 4.62 5.49 -0.25
CA THR A 21 4.93 5.90 -1.63
C THR A 21 3.66 6.25 -2.41
N ALA A 22 2.55 6.49 -1.70
CA ALA A 22 1.28 6.87 -2.29
C ALA A 22 1.41 8.21 -3.05
N PRO A 23 0.69 8.41 -4.15
CA PRO A 23 0.79 9.63 -4.95
C PRO A 23 0.35 10.91 -4.21
N GLU A 24 -0.47 10.79 -3.17
CA GLU A 24 -0.93 11.87 -2.30
C GLU A 24 0.08 12.28 -1.21
N ASP A 25 1.10 11.45 -0.96
CA ASP A 25 2.14 11.68 0.05
C ASP A 25 3.40 12.34 -0.55
N ALA A 26 4.36 12.69 0.30
CA ALA A 26 5.64 13.25 -0.13
C ALA A 26 6.36 12.30 -1.11
N PRO A 27 6.84 12.79 -2.27
CA PRO A 27 7.50 11.94 -3.27
C PRO A 27 8.72 11.22 -2.73
N THR A 28 8.88 9.96 -3.14
CA THR A 28 10.07 9.16 -2.87
C THR A 28 10.78 8.81 -4.18
N HIS A 29 12.04 8.35 -4.10
CA HIS A 29 12.77 7.91 -5.29
C HIS A 29 12.16 6.68 -5.99
N TRP A 30 11.30 5.92 -5.29
CA TRP A 30 10.59 4.78 -5.88
C TRP A 30 9.45 5.20 -6.81
N GLN A 31 8.93 6.42 -6.66
CA GLN A 31 7.76 6.89 -7.40
C GLN A 31 6.59 5.87 -7.30
N GLN A 32 5.92 5.60 -8.41
CA GLN A 32 4.82 4.64 -8.53
C GLN A 32 5.03 3.72 -9.74
N THR A 33 4.39 2.55 -9.72
CA THR A 33 4.37 1.62 -10.86
C THR A 33 3.04 1.70 -11.57
N LEU A 34 3.05 2.01 -12.87
CA LEU A 34 1.84 2.09 -13.70
C LEU A 34 1.63 0.77 -14.46
N LEU A 35 0.39 0.27 -14.43
CA LEU A 35 -0.06 -0.89 -15.22
C LEU A 35 -1.02 -0.39 -16.29
N TYR A 36 -0.51 -0.15 -17.50
CA TYR A 36 -1.33 0.30 -18.61
C TYR A 36 -2.19 -0.83 -19.17
N LEU A 37 -3.43 -0.49 -19.54
CA LEU A 37 -4.29 -1.36 -20.32
C LEU A 37 -3.87 -1.30 -21.79
N PHE A 38 -4.10 -2.39 -22.53
CA PHE A 38 -3.78 -2.42 -23.97
C PHE A 38 -4.56 -1.35 -24.74
N GLU A 39 -5.83 -1.16 -24.39
CA GLU A 39 -6.70 -0.13 -24.94
C GLU A 39 -7.33 0.67 -23.81
N PRO A 40 -7.50 1.99 -23.95
CA PRO A 40 -8.25 2.80 -23.00
C PRO A 40 -9.69 2.30 -22.84
N ILE A 41 -10.22 2.39 -21.63
CA ILE A 41 -11.61 2.05 -21.32
C ILE A 41 -12.34 3.32 -20.95
N GLU A 42 -13.42 3.62 -21.66
CA GLU A 42 -14.30 4.73 -21.30
C GLU A 42 -15.14 4.35 -20.07
N LEU A 43 -15.11 5.21 -19.05
CA LEU A 43 -15.83 5.00 -17.80
C LEU A 43 -16.93 6.05 -17.64
N LYS A 44 -17.99 5.66 -16.94
CA LYS A 44 -19.05 6.57 -16.49
C LYS A 44 -18.83 6.95 -15.03
N LYS A 45 -19.36 8.12 -14.65
CA LYS A 45 -19.37 8.53 -13.25
C LYS A 45 -20.06 7.45 -12.40
N ASP A 46 -19.46 7.15 -11.26
CA ASP A 46 -19.94 6.16 -10.27
C ASP A 46 -20.01 4.71 -10.80
N GLN A 47 -19.38 4.41 -11.94
CA GLN A 47 -19.23 3.05 -12.44
C GLN A 47 -18.31 2.24 -11.50
N ILE A 48 -18.82 1.10 -11.05
CA ILE A 48 -18.03 0.15 -10.26
C ILE A 48 -17.10 -0.61 -11.21
N MET A 49 -15.81 -0.62 -10.89
CA MET A 49 -14.84 -1.51 -11.51
C MET A 49 -14.47 -2.61 -10.52
N GLU A 50 -14.52 -3.85 -10.98
CA GLU A 50 -14.14 -5.01 -10.18
C GLU A 50 -12.97 -5.71 -10.83
N GLY A 51 -12.16 -6.41 -10.02
CA GLY A 51 -10.97 -7.05 -10.56
C GLY A 51 -10.09 -7.67 -9.50
N SER A 52 -8.94 -8.12 -9.97
CA SER A 52 -7.90 -8.70 -9.12
C SER A 52 -6.52 -8.39 -9.70
N VAL A 53 -5.56 -8.14 -8.82
CA VAL A 53 -4.14 -8.11 -9.16
C VAL A 53 -3.46 -9.29 -8.50
N THR A 54 -2.77 -10.10 -9.30
CA THR A 54 -1.92 -11.19 -8.82
C THR A 54 -0.46 -10.85 -9.08
N ILE A 55 0.36 -10.88 -8.04
CA ILE A 55 1.81 -10.74 -8.14
C ILE A 55 2.43 -12.09 -7.82
N SER A 56 3.28 -12.60 -8.72
CA SER A 56 3.99 -13.85 -8.52
C SER A 56 5.46 -13.72 -8.92
N GLN A 57 6.32 -14.52 -8.30
CA GLN A 57 7.72 -14.62 -8.70
C GLN A 57 7.84 -15.33 -10.05
N SER A 58 8.76 -14.88 -10.91
CA SER A 58 9.10 -15.60 -12.14
C SER A 58 9.85 -16.90 -11.82
N GLN A 59 9.45 -17.99 -12.48
CA GLN A 59 10.11 -19.30 -12.34
C GLN A 59 11.50 -19.36 -13.00
N GLN A 60 11.74 -18.51 -14.01
CA GLN A 60 13.04 -18.46 -14.70
C GLN A 60 14.01 -17.51 -14.01
N HIS A 61 13.51 -16.42 -13.42
CA HIS A 61 14.32 -15.39 -12.80
C HIS A 61 13.73 -14.98 -11.46
N ALA A 62 14.32 -15.47 -10.36
CA ALA A 62 13.79 -15.30 -9.00
C ALA A 62 13.63 -13.84 -8.54
N ARG A 63 14.25 -12.88 -9.22
CA ARG A 63 14.13 -11.44 -8.91
C ARG A 63 13.11 -10.71 -9.78
N PHE A 64 12.51 -11.40 -10.76
CA PHE A 64 11.52 -10.80 -11.64
C PHE A 64 10.13 -11.06 -11.09
N LEU A 65 9.27 -10.06 -11.22
CA LEU A 65 7.88 -10.12 -10.81
C LEU A 65 7.00 -10.26 -12.06
N ASN A 66 6.12 -11.25 -12.03
CA ASN A 66 5.00 -11.34 -12.96
C ASN A 66 3.82 -10.63 -12.29
N ILE A 67 3.20 -9.70 -13.00
CA ILE A 67 2.02 -8.97 -12.53
C ILE A 67 0.88 -9.26 -13.51
N CYS A 68 -0.22 -9.81 -13.00
CA CYS A 68 -1.42 -10.08 -13.78
C CYS A 68 -2.57 -9.23 -13.22
N LEU A 69 -3.08 -8.32 -14.06
CA LEU A 69 -4.26 -7.53 -13.77
C LEU A 69 -5.46 -8.14 -14.52
N LYS A 70 -6.53 -8.45 -13.79
CA LYS A 70 -7.84 -8.83 -14.34
C LYS A 70 -8.85 -7.79 -13.89
N TYR A 71 -9.70 -7.33 -14.80
CA TYR A 71 -10.70 -6.30 -14.54
C TYR A 71 -11.99 -6.61 -15.33
N LEU A 72 -13.12 -6.19 -14.77
CA LEU A 72 -14.48 -6.31 -15.31
C LEU A 72 -15.14 -4.92 -15.32
#